data_AF-A0A532E2G0-F1
#
_entry.id   AF-A0A532E2G0-F1
#
_cell.length_a   1.000
_cell.length_b   1.000
_cell.length_c   1.000
_cell.angle_alpha   90.00
_cell.angle_beta   90.00
_cell.angle_gamma   90.00
#
_symmetry.space_group_name_H-M   'P 1'
#
loop_
_entity.id
_entity.type
_entity.pdbx_description
1 polymer ?
#
loop_
_entity_poly.entity_id
_entity_poly.type
_entity_poly.pdbx_seq_one_letter_code
_entity_poly.pdbx_strand_id
1 'polypeptide(L)' 'MTKSDLSDLYRGYIACLNKQDWPNLGRFVHDEVTHNGRKLGLSGYLEMLERDFDEIPDLYFDIQLLVADPPYVASRLSFD' A
#
# COMPACT_ATOMS: atom_id res chain seq x y z
N MET A 1 -10.51 15.00 -3.17
CA MET A 1 -10.80 13.61 -2.78
C MET A 1 -11.60 13.65 -1.49
N THR A 2 -12.77 13.01 -1.45
CA THR A 2 -13.59 12.90 -0.23
C THR A 2 -13.02 11.84 0.73
N LYS A 3 -13.59 11.74 1.94
CA LYS A 3 -13.24 10.66 2.88
C LYS A 3 -13.49 9.27 2.29
N SER A 4 -14.59 9.11 1.55
CA SER A 4 -14.93 7.85 0.88
C SER A 4 -13.91 7.54 -0.20
N ASP A 5 -13.65 8.50 -1.09
CA ASP A 5 -12.70 8.33 -2.18
C ASP A 5 -11.30 7.92 -1.68
N LEU A 6 -10.81 8.51 -0.58
CA LEU A 6 -9.52 8.17 0.02
C LEU A 6 -9.52 6.75 0.61
N SER A 7 -10.60 6.39 1.31
CA SER A 7 -10.78 5.03 1.83
C SER A 7 -10.80 4.00 0.69
N ASP A 8 -11.52 4.29 -0.41
CA ASP A 8 -11.62 3.40 -1.56
C ASP A 8 -10.28 3.28 -2.30
N LEU A 9 -9.54 4.37 -2.43
CA LEU A 9 -8.18 4.36 -2.97
C LEU A 9 -7.25 3.48 -2.13
N TYR A 10 -7.28 3.61 -0.80
CA TYR A 10 -6.45 2.79 0.09
C TYR A 10 -6.84 1.30 0.06
N ARG A 11 -8.14 0.98 -0.06
CA ARG A 11 -8.60 -0.40 -0.25
C ARG A 11 -8.15 -0.97 -1.60
N GLY A 12 -8.16 -0.16 -2.65
CA GLY A 12 -7.61 -0.51 -3.95
C GLY A 12 -6.10 -0.80 -3.89
N TYR A 13 -5.36 0.01 -3.14
CA TYR A 13 -3.94 -0.20 -2.88
C TYR A 13 -3.68 -1.55 -2.21
N ILE A 14 -4.38 -1.87 -1.10
CA ILE A 14 -4.22 -3.16 -0.42
C ILE A 14 -4.61 -4.34 -1.33
N ALA A 15 -5.68 -4.20 -2.12
CA ALA A 15 -6.07 -5.22 -3.09
C ALA A 15 -5.01 -5.42 -4.21
N CYS A 16 -4.28 -4.36 -4.59
CA CYS A 16 -3.16 -4.42 -5.51
C CYS A 16 -2.00 -5.23 -4.91
N LEU A 17 -1.66 -4.99 -3.64
CA LEU A 17 -0.60 -5.72 -2.93
C LEU A 17 -0.94 -7.21 -2.81
N ASN A 18 -2.14 -7.55 -2.32
CA ASN A 18 -2.55 -8.94 -2.11
C ASN A 18 -2.63 -9.76 -3.42
N LYS A 19 -2.73 -9.10 -4.57
CA LYS A 19 -2.68 -9.73 -5.91
C LYS A 19 -1.30 -9.71 -6.54
N GLN A 20 -0.33 -9.06 -5.91
CA GLN A 20 0.99 -8.78 -6.47
C GLN A 20 0.90 -8.12 -7.87
N ASP A 21 -0.06 -7.20 -8.04
CA ASP A 21 -0.31 -6.51 -9.31
C ASP A 21 0.64 -5.31 -9.50
N TRP A 22 1.95 -5.61 -9.54
CA TRP A 22 3.03 -4.63 -9.65
C TRP A 22 2.90 -3.66 -10.83
N PRO A 23 2.45 -4.08 -12.03
CA PRO A 23 2.23 -3.15 -13.14
C PRO A 23 1.21 -2.04 -12.82
N ASN A 24 0.29 -2.27 -11.87
CA ASN A 24 -0.70 -1.27 -11.45
C ASN A 24 -0.32 -0.49 -10.19
N LEU A 25 0.81 -0.81 -9.52
CA LEU A 25 1.19 -0.20 -8.25
C LEU A 25 1.31 1.34 -8.33
N GLY A 26 1.82 1.86 -9.44
CA GLY A 26 1.97 3.30 -9.69
C GLY A 26 0.65 4.09 -9.72
N ARG A 27 -0.50 3.41 -9.77
CA ARG A 27 -1.82 4.06 -9.62
C ARG A 27 -2.11 4.47 -8.18
N PHE A 28 -1.42 3.86 -7.22
CA PHE A 28 -1.62 4.03 -5.79
C PHE A 28 -0.43 4.70 -5.10
N VAL A 29 0.78 4.45 -5.59
CA VAL A 29 2.03 4.93 -5.00
C VAL A 29 2.68 5.95 -5.95
N HIS A 30 3.03 7.11 -5.41
CA HIS A 30 3.66 8.18 -6.17
C HIS A 30 5.11 7.85 -6.56
N ASP A 31 5.56 8.33 -7.72
CA ASP A 31 6.92 8.12 -8.25
C ASP A 31 8.05 8.53 -7.28
N GLU A 32 7.76 9.48 -6.39
CA GLU A 32 8.69 10.01 -5.37
C GLU A 32 8.35 9.60 -3.92
N VAL A 33 7.69 8.44 -3.73
CA VAL A 33 7.25 7.99 -2.40
C VAL A 33 8.39 7.96 -1.36
N THR A 34 8.04 8.38 -0.14
CA THR A 34 8.90 8.30 1.04
C THR A 34 8.30 7.31 2.03
N HIS A 35 9.08 6.29 2.41
CA HIS A 35 8.69 5.28 3.40
C HIS A 35 9.61 5.37 4.61
N ASN A 36 9.05 5.54 5.81
CA ASN A 36 9.81 5.70 7.07
C ASN A 36 10.93 6.75 6.99
N GLY A 37 10.67 7.88 6.33
CA GLY A 37 11.63 8.97 6.13
C GLY A 37 12.66 8.76 5.02
N ARG A 38 12.66 7.59 4.35
CA ARG A 38 13.56 7.28 3.23
C ARG A 38 12.85 7.57 1.90
N LYS A 39 13.44 8.41 1.04
CA LYS A 39 12.97 8.61 -0.33
C LYS A 39 13.33 7.37 -1.16
N LEU A 40 12.35 6.51 -1.42
CA LEU A 40 12.55 5.28 -2.18
C LEU A 40 12.22 5.47 -3.66
N GLY A 41 11.24 6.33 -3.94
CA GLY A 41 10.58 6.35 -5.24
C GLY A 41 9.81 5.05 -5.52
N LEU A 42 9.06 5.02 -6.62
CA LEU A 42 8.19 3.88 -6.92
C LEU A 42 8.99 2.57 -7.09
N SER A 43 10.14 2.61 -7.77
CA SER A 43 10.97 1.41 -7.97
C SER A 43 11.51 0.85 -6.65
N GLY A 44 12.04 1.69 -5.76
CA GLY A 44 12.53 1.24 -4.46
C GLY A 44 11.41 0.78 -3.52
N TYR A 45 10.20 1.30 -3.69
CA TYR A 45 9.01 0.82 -2.97
C TYR A 45 8.58 -0.57 -3.48
N LEU A 46 8.62 -0.78 -4.80
CA LEU A 46 8.35 -2.08 -5.40
C LEU A 46 9.37 -3.14 -4.96
N GLU A 47 10.66 -2.84 -5.02
CA GLU A 47 11.73 -3.75 -4.58
C GLU A 47 11.55 -4.18 -3.11
N MET A 48 11.09 -3.26 -2.26
CA MET A 48 10.78 -3.56 -0.86
C MET A 48 9.61 -4.55 -0.75
N LEU A 49 8.53 -4.34 -1.50
CA LEU A 49 7.37 -5.23 -1.49
C LEU A 49 7.69 -6.61 -2.07
N GLU A 50 8.41 -6.68 -3.19
CA GLU A 50 8.85 -7.96 -3.78
C GLU A 50 9.65 -8.78 -2.76
N ARG A 51 10.56 -8.13 -2.04
CA ARG A 51 11.32 -8.77 -0.97
C ARG A 51 10.44 -9.28 0.18
N ASP A 52 9.44 -8.49 0.60
CA ASP A 52 8.52 -8.91 1.66
C ASP A 52 7.76 -10.19 1.27
N PHE A 53 7.32 -10.31 0.02
CA PHE A 53 6.66 -11.51 -0.50
C PHE A 53 7.62 -12.69 -0.76
N ASP A 54 8.87 -12.43 -1.11
CA ASP A 54 9.89 -13.48 -1.20
C ASP A 54 10.24 -14.06 0.17
N GLU A 55 10.27 -13.22 1.22
CA GLU A 55 10.55 -13.63 2.61
C GLU A 55 9.32 -14.26 3.29
N ILE A 56 8.10 -13.84 2.93
CA ILE A 56 6.82 -14.32 3.47
C ILE A 56 5.87 -14.64 2.30
N PRO A 57 5.94 -15.86 1.72
CA PRO A 57 5.19 -16.19 0.50
C PRO A 57 3.67 -16.13 0.61
N ASP A 58 3.13 -16.29 1.83
CA ASP A 58 1.70 -16.24 2.15
C ASP A 58 1.24 -14.88 2.68
N LEU A 59 2.12 -13.86 2.70
CA LEU A 59 1.84 -12.53 3.21
C LEU A 59 0.50 -11.99 2.67
N TYR A 60 -0.44 -11.79 3.58
CA TYR A 60 -1.73 -11.21 3.25
C TYR A 60 -2.03 -9.99 4.11
N PHE A 61 -2.33 -8.86 3.47
CA PHE A 61 -2.68 -7.62 4.16
C PHE A 61 -4.20 -7.56 4.38
N ASP A 62 -4.63 -7.71 5.63
CA ASP A 62 -6.04 -7.62 6.00
C ASP A 62 -6.37 -6.31 6.74
N ILE A 63 -7.35 -5.56 6.22
CA ILE A 63 -7.72 -4.25 6.75
C ILE A 63 -8.69 -4.41 7.91
N GLN A 64 -8.16 -4.36 9.13
CA GLN A 64 -8.93 -4.47 10.36
C GLN A 64 -9.58 -3.16 10.80
N LEU A 65 -8.93 -2.03 10.53
CA LEU A 65 -9.46 -0.70 10.78
C LEU A 65 -8.94 0.24 9.70
N LEU A 66 -9.80 1.13 9.20
CA LEU A 66 -9.42 2.18 8.25
C LEU A 66 -10.09 3.49 8.66
N VAL A 67 -9.29 4.52 8.86
CA VAL A 67 -9.75 5.89 9.11
C VAL A 67 -9.18 6.80 8.02
N ALA A 68 -10.06 7.51 7.33
CA ALA A 68 -9.70 8.47 6.30
C ALA A 68 -10.11 9.90 6.72
N ASP A 69 -9.14 10.80 6.73
CA ASP A 69 -9.34 12.23 6.92
C ASP A 69 -8.40 12.99 5.97
N PRO A 70 -8.84 13.26 4.72
CA PRO A 70 -7.99 13.80 3.69
C PRO A 70 -7.15 15.01 4.15
N PRO A 71 -5.84 15.03 3.86
CA PRO A 71 -5.12 14.12 2.96
C PRO A 71 -4.61 12.82 3.61
N TYR A 72 -4.96 12.56 4.87
CA TYR A 72 -4.36 11.48 5.66
C TYR A 72 -5.25 10.25 5.72
N VAL A 73 -4.58 9.09 5.76
CA VAL A 73 -5.20 7.79 6.03
C VAL A 73 -4.39 7.09 7.12
N ALA A 74 -5.08 6.42 8.02
CA ALA A 74 -4.49 5.55 9.03
C ALA A 74 -5.21 4.20 9.00
N SER A 75 -4.44 3.12 9.13
CA SER A 75 -4.98 1.76 9.11
C SER A 75 -4.38 0.90 10.21
N ARG A 76 -5.16 -0.09 10.65
CA ARG A 76 -4.66 -1.25 11.36
C ARG A 76 -4.72 -2.42 10.40
N LEU A 77 -3.57 -3.04 10.13
CA LEU A 77 -3.48 -4.22 9.27
C LEU A 77 -3.20 -5.45 10.15
N SER A 78 -3.89 -6.55 9.88
CA SER A 78 -3.45 -7.89 10.28
C SER A 78 -2.64 -8.49 9.14
N PHE A 79 -1.67 -9.32 9.49
CA PHE A 79 -0.87 -10.10 8.56
C PHE A 79 -1.06 -11.56 8.95
N ASP A 80 -1.65 -12.33 8.05
CA ASP A 80 -1.83 -13.78 8.20
C ASP A 80 -0.86 -14.51 7.27
#